data_AF-A0A0S7BLZ5-F1
#
_entry.id   AF-A0A0S7BLZ5-F1
#
_cell.length_a   1.000
_cell.length_b   1.000
_cell.length_c   1.000
_cell.angle_alpha   90.00
_cell.angle_beta   90.00
_cell.angle_gamma   90.00
#
_symmetry.space_group_name_H-M   'P 1'
#
loop_
_entity.id
_entity.type
_entity.pdbx_description
1 polymer ?
#
loop_
_entity_poly.entity_id
_entity_poly.type
_entity_poly.pdbx_seq_one_letter_code
_entity_poly.pdbx_strand_id
1 'polypeptide(L)'
;MKPWQLVAFGLVLGLLAAAIILLVILRPIGQPIAILPAPTLSPIMVDVSGEVLNPGVYTLQPDSRVMEAVAAAGGLLDGADVSRVNLAGRVQDGDKVWIPAKGAAAGETTQLPSRSSNIAINLNTATAQELETLPGIGEVKASQIVAYREEHGLFMNLDDLLNVPGIGPELLEKIRPEITLSN
;
A
#
# COMPACT_ATOMS: atom_id res chain seq x y z
N MET A 1 10.21 -82.80 -5.02
CA MET A 1 10.34 -81.36 -4.69
C MET A 1 10.51 -81.24 -3.18
N LYS A 2 11.38 -80.36 -2.69
CA LYS A 2 11.63 -80.23 -1.24
C LYS A 2 10.43 -79.51 -0.61
N PRO A 3 9.93 -79.92 0.58
CA PRO A 3 8.70 -79.40 1.16
C PRO A 3 8.72 -77.87 1.38
N TRP A 4 9.89 -77.29 1.65
CA TRP A 4 10.10 -75.84 1.75
C TRP A 4 9.72 -75.07 0.46
N GLN A 5 9.84 -75.68 -0.72
CA GLN A 5 9.57 -75.00 -1.99
C GLN A 5 8.07 -74.70 -2.17
N LEU A 6 7.18 -75.57 -1.67
CA LEU A 6 5.74 -75.34 -1.72
C LEU A 6 5.33 -74.18 -0.80
N VAL A 7 5.94 -74.10 0.38
CA VAL A 7 5.72 -73.00 1.33
C VAL A 7 6.20 -71.67 0.75
N ALA A 8 7.39 -71.66 0.13
CA ALA A 8 7.93 -70.46 -0.51
C ALA A 8 7.05 -69.99 -1.69
N PHE A 9 6.54 -70.91 -2.49
CA PHE A 9 5.66 -70.58 -3.63
C PHE A 9 4.32 -69.99 -3.17
N GLY A 10 3.72 -70.54 -2.13
CA GLY A 10 2.47 -70.01 -1.55
C GLY A 10 2.64 -68.60 -0.98
N LEU A 11 3.76 -68.31 -0.32
CA LEU A 11 4.05 -66.98 0.24
C LEU A 11 4.22 -65.93 -0.87
N VAL A 12 4.97 -66.26 -1.93
CA VAL A 12 5.15 -65.36 -3.09
C VAL A 12 3.82 -65.10 -3.80
N LEU A 13 3.00 -66.15 -4.00
CA LEU A 13 1.69 -66.01 -4.65
C LEU A 13 0.74 -65.13 -3.81
N GLY A 14 0.78 -65.28 -2.48
CA GLY A 14 0.02 -64.44 -1.55
C GLY A 14 0.44 -62.98 -1.58
N LEU A 15 1.75 -62.68 -1.59
CA LEU A 15 2.26 -61.32 -1.71
C LEU A 15 1.89 -60.68 -3.06
N LEU A 16 1.97 -61.43 -4.16
CA LEU A 16 1.55 -60.95 -5.48
C LEU A 16 0.05 -60.64 -5.52
N ALA A 17 -0.80 -61.52 -4.97
CA ALA A 17 -2.24 -61.28 -4.89
C ALA A 17 -2.56 -60.04 -4.04
N ALA A 18 -1.91 -59.89 -2.89
CA ALA A 18 -2.07 -58.73 -2.03
C ALA A 18 -1.61 -57.42 -2.72
N ALA A 19 -0.49 -57.45 -3.45
CA ALA A 19 0.01 -56.31 -4.20
C ALA A 19 -0.96 -55.89 -5.32
N ILE A 20 -1.56 -56.85 -6.02
CA ILE A 20 -2.57 -56.58 -7.06
C ILE A 20 -3.82 -55.96 -6.43
N ILE A 21 -4.32 -56.51 -5.33
CA ILE A 21 -5.48 -55.96 -4.60
C ILE A 21 -5.19 -54.53 -4.13
N LEU A 22 -3.99 -54.30 -3.58
CA LEU A 22 -3.55 -53.00 -3.12
C LEU A 22 -3.53 -51.98 -4.29
N LEU A 23 -3.02 -52.37 -5.46
CA LEU A 23 -3.00 -51.52 -6.66
C LEU A 23 -4.42 -51.18 -7.15
N VAL A 24 -5.38 -52.11 -7.00
CA VAL A 24 -6.78 -51.87 -7.36
C VAL A 24 -7.47 -50.90 -6.39
N ILE A 25 -7.17 -50.98 -5.09
CA ILE A 25 -7.78 -50.12 -4.05
C ILE A 25 -7.16 -48.72 -4.07
N LEU A 26 -5.85 -48.59 -4.26
CA LEU A 26 -5.14 -47.30 -4.31
C LEU A 26 -5.23 -46.60 -5.67
N ARG A 27 -6.26 -46.88 -6.49
CA ARG A 27 -6.50 -46.06 -7.68
C ARG A 27 -6.78 -44.62 -7.23
N PRO A 28 -5.94 -43.64 -7.61
CA PRO A 28 -6.19 -42.25 -7.27
C PRO A 28 -7.47 -41.81 -8.00
N ILE A 29 -8.56 -41.67 -7.26
CA ILE A 29 -9.76 -41.01 -7.76
C ILE A 29 -9.39 -39.52 -7.88
N GLY A 30 -9.52 -38.95 -9.06
CA GLY A 30 -9.24 -37.53 -9.28
C GLY A 30 -10.07 -36.68 -8.32
N GLN A 31 -9.45 -35.68 -7.68
CA GLN A 31 -10.20 -34.74 -6.85
C GLN A 31 -11.18 -33.96 -7.75
N PRO A 32 -12.45 -33.82 -7.36
CA PRO A 32 -13.40 -33.02 -8.12
C PRO A 32 -12.89 -31.57 -8.17
N ILE A 33 -12.73 -31.03 -9.38
CA ILE A 33 -12.36 -29.63 -9.57
C ILE A 33 -13.61 -28.80 -9.26
N ALA A 34 -13.60 -28.10 -8.13
CA ALA A 34 -14.61 -27.11 -7.82
C ALA A 34 -14.38 -25.86 -8.67
N ILE A 35 -15.28 -25.61 -9.63
CA ILE A 35 -15.33 -24.36 -10.38
C ILE A 35 -15.83 -23.22 -9.49
N LEU A 36 -14.92 -22.46 -8.89
CA LEU A 36 -15.32 -21.23 -8.21
C LEU A 36 -15.89 -20.25 -9.26
N PRO A 37 -17.01 -19.58 -8.98
CA PRO A 37 -17.51 -18.52 -9.86
C PRO A 37 -16.42 -17.45 -10.03
N ALA A 38 -16.37 -16.84 -11.21
CA ALA A 38 -15.41 -15.77 -11.49
C ALA A 38 -15.59 -14.64 -10.45
N PRO A 39 -14.49 -14.05 -9.92
CA PRO A 39 -14.60 -12.93 -9.00
C PRO A 39 -15.35 -11.79 -9.70
N THR A 40 -16.56 -11.49 -9.23
CA THR A 40 -17.29 -10.30 -9.68
C THR A 40 -16.62 -9.09 -9.06
N LEU A 41 -16.08 -8.23 -9.92
CA LEU A 41 -15.51 -6.96 -9.55
C LEU A 41 -16.56 -6.09 -8.84
N SER A 42 -16.30 -5.74 -7.58
CA SER A 42 -17.19 -4.88 -6.79
C SER A 42 -17.15 -3.45 -7.33
N PRO A 43 -18.31 -2.79 -7.51
CA PRO A 43 -18.34 -1.40 -7.95
C PRO A 43 -17.79 -0.47 -6.87
N ILE A 44 -17.20 0.65 -7.30
CA ILE A 44 -16.63 1.68 -6.42
C ILE A 44 -17.53 2.92 -6.40
N MET A 45 -17.53 3.66 -5.30
CA MET A 45 -18.26 4.92 -5.16
C MET A 45 -17.29 6.10 -5.16
N VAL A 46 -17.57 7.10 -5.99
CA VAL A 46 -16.74 8.30 -6.16
C VAL A 46 -17.61 9.55 -6.01
N ASP A 47 -17.19 10.50 -5.18
CA ASP A 47 -17.84 11.81 -5.03
C ASP A 47 -17.31 12.76 -6.10
N VAL A 48 -18.18 13.25 -6.99
CA VAL A 48 -17.85 14.23 -8.03
C VAL A 48 -18.46 15.57 -7.67
N SER A 49 -17.60 16.58 -7.50
CA SER A 49 -17.98 17.91 -7.04
C SER A 49 -17.37 19.01 -7.92
N GLY A 50 -17.95 20.20 -7.90
CA GLY A 50 -17.44 21.38 -8.61
C GLY A 50 -18.19 21.68 -9.90
N GLU A 51 -17.48 22.07 -10.95
CA GLU A 51 -18.02 22.56 -12.22
C GLU A 51 -18.43 21.41 -13.16
N VAL A 52 -19.35 20.56 -12.66
CA VAL A 52 -19.98 19.43 -13.36
C VAL A 52 -21.50 19.59 -13.41
N LEU A 53 -22.14 19.03 -14.43
CA LEU A 53 -23.58 19.19 -14.66
C LEU A 53 -24.42 18.72 -13.47
N ASN A 54 -24.09 17.55 -12.91
CA ASN A 54 -24.75 16.98 -11.75
C ASN A 54 -23.69 16.58 -10.72
N PRO A 55 -23.43 17.41 -9.69
CA PRO A 55 -22.57 17.02 -8.58
C PRO A 55 -23.23 15.92 -7.73
N GLY A 56 -22.45 14.95 -7.27
CA GLY A 56 -22.95 13.87 -6.43
C GLY A 56 -22.05 12.64 -6.40
N VAL A 57 -22.52 11.60 -5.72
CA VAL A 57 -21.82 10.32 -5.59
C VAL A 57 -22.27 9.37 -6.70
N TYR A 58 -21.30 8.81 -7.43
CA TYR A 58 -21.52 7.91 -8.55
C TYR A 58 -20.88 6.55 -8.34
N THR A 59 -21.56 5.52 -8.84
CA THR A 59 -21.08 4.14 -8.81
C THR A 59 -20.40 3.79 -10.14
N LEU A 60 -19.12 3.45 -10.08
CA LEU A 60 -18.27 3.16 -11.24
C LEU A 60 -17.71 1.73 -11.17
N GLN A 61 -17.14 1.28 -12.28
CA GLN A 61 -16.40 0.02 -12.29
C GLN A 61 -15.05 0.22 -11.57
N PRO A 62 -14.51 -0.82 -10.92
CA PRO A 62 -13.16 -0.73 -10.38
C PRO A 62 -12.16 -0.50 -11.53
N ASP A 63 -11.09 0.24 -11.23
CA ASP A 63 -10.11 0.77 -12.19
C ASP A 63 -10.63 1.82 -13.19
N SER A 64 -11.86 2.31 -13.01
CA SER A 64 -12.36 3.48 -13.75
C SER A 64 -11.44 4.69 -13.58
N ARG A 65 -11.48 5.59 -14.58
CA ARG A 65 -10.71 6.84 -14.57
C ARG A 65 -11.56 8.03 -14.15
N VAL A 66 -10.89 9.12 -13.77
CA VAL A 66 -11.52 10.40 -13.45
C VAL A 66 -12.47 10.84 -14.57
N MET A 67 -12.09 10.70 -15.85
CA MET A 67 -12.96 11.03 -16.98
C MET A 67 -14.31 10.28 -16.98
N GLU A 68 -14.35 9.04 -16.50
CA GLU A 68 -15.58 8.24 -16.43
C GLU A 68 -16.47 8.74 -15.30
N ALA A 69 -15.89 9.16 -14.18
CA ALA A 69 -16.61 9.81 -13.09
C ALA A 69 -17.26 11.12 -13.56
N VAL A 70 -16.52 11.92 -14.33
CA VAL A 70 -17.04 13.17 -14.91
C VAL A 70 -18.14 12.90 -15.93
N ALA A 71 -17.99 11.85 -16.76
CA ALA A 71 -19.03 11.44 -17.70
C ALA A 71 -20.30 10.97 -16.98
N ALA A 72 -20.17 10.23 -15.87
CA ALA A 72 -21.28 9.83 -15.02
C ALA A 72 -22.00 11.04 -14.37
N ALA A 73 -21.26 12.10 -14.04
CA ALA A 73 -21.80 13.39 -13.58
C ALA A 73 -22.52 14.21 -14.68
N GLY A 74 -22.61 13.68 -15.91
CA GLY A 74 -23.24 14.34 -17.05
C GLY A 74 -22.28 15.18 -17.89
N GLY A 75 -20.99 15.23 -17.53
CA GLY A 75 -19.97 16.00 -18.23
C GLY A 75 -19.62 17.32 -17.54
N LEU A 76 -18.70 18.03 -18.18
CA LEU A 76 -18.14 19.30 -17.74
C LEU A 76 -19.06 20.45 -18.17
N LEU A 77 -19.18 21.50 -17.36
CA LEU A 77 -19.75 22.78 -17.85
C LEU A 77 -18.71 23.58 -18.64
N ASP A 78 -19.16 24.55 -19.44
CA ASP A 78 -18.29 25.46 -20.20
C ASP A 78 -17.31 26.24 -19.31
N GLY A 79 -17.70 26.44 -18.05
CA GLY A 79 -16.90 27.05 -17.01
C GLY A 79 -15.80 26.16 -16.44
N ALA A 80 -15.72 24.86 -16.77
CA ALA A 80 -14.78 23.93 -16.11
C ALA A 80 -13.33 24.09 -16.60
N ASP A 81 -12.37 24.13 -15.67
CA ASP A 81 -10.94 24.15 -15.97
C ASP A 81 -10.32 22.76 -15.86
N VAL A 82 -10.36 22.02 -16.98
CA VAL A 82 -9.78 20.68 -17.11
C VAL A 82 -8.26 20.65 -17.06
N SER A 83 -7.59 21.79 -17.27
CA SER A 83 -6.12 21.87 -17.31
C SER A 83 -5.50 21.58 -15.93
N ARG A 84 -6.30 21.71 -14.88
CA ARG A 84 -5.89 21.52 -13.48
C ARG A 84 -6.24 20.14 -12.91
N VAL A 85 -6.90 19.29 -13.70
CA VAL A 85 -7.37 17.97 -13.26
C VAL A 85 -6.75 16.88 -14.12
N ASN A 86 -6.18 15.85 -13.49
CA ASN A 86 -5.73 14.67 -14.21
C ASN A 86 -6.92 13.76 -14.57
N LEU A 87 -7.55 14.03 -15.71
CA LEU A 87 -8.68 13.23 -16.22
C LEU A 87 -8.32 11.76 -16.49
N ALA A 88 -7.04 11.46 -16.71
CA ALA A 88 -6.55 10.11 -16.90
C ALA A 88 -6.19 9.39 -15.59
N GLY A 89 -6.30 10.06 -14.44
CA GLY A 89 -6.07 9.44 -13.13
C GLY A 89 -7.04 8.27 -12.90
N ARG A 90 -6.58 7.22 -12.23
CA ARG A 90 -7.47 6.16 -11.74
C ARG A 90 -8.20 6.66 -10.50
N VAL A 91 -9.46 6.28 -10.37
CA VAL A 91 -10.26 6.53 -9.17
C VAL A 91 -10.40 5.25 -8.35
N GLN A 92 -10.37 5.40 -7.04
CA GLN A 92 -10.57 4.35 -6.04
C GLN A 92 -11.89 4.58 -5.30
N ASP A 93 -12.33 3.56 -4.56
CA ASP A 93 -13.51 3.66 -3.72
C ASP A 93 -13.33 4.72 -2.62
N GLY A 94 -14.31 5.61 -2.48
CA GLY A 94 -14.26 6.74 -1.56
C GLY A 94 -13.47 7.95 -2.06
N ASP A 95 -12.94 7.92 -3.28
CA ASP A 95 -12.23 9.07 -3.83
C ASP A 95 -13.19 10.25 -4.08
N LYS A 96 -12.63 11.46 -3.93
CA LYS A 96 -13.30 12.72 -4.26
C LYS A 96 -12.64 13.38 -5.46
N VAL A 97 -13.41 13.52 -6.54
CA VAL A 97 -13.02 14.22 -7.76
C VAL A 97 -13.62 15.62 -7.73
N TRP A 98 -12.76 16.63 -7.62
CA TRP A 98 -13.16 18.02 -7.68
C TRP A 98 -12.75 18.69 -9.00
N ILE A 99 -13.71 19.35 -9.65
CA ILE A 99 -13.48 20.07 -10.91
C ILE A 99 -13.57 21.58 -10.65
N PRO A 100 -12.47 22.33 -10.82
CA PRO A 100 -12.47 23.77 -10.62
C PRO A 100 -13.13 24.52 -11.79
N ALA A 101 -13.66 25.71 -11.52
CA ALA A 101 -14.12 26.65 -12.54
C ALA A 101 -12.97 27.53 -13.08
N LYS A 102 -13.05 27.93 -14.35
CA LYS A 102 -12.11 28.83 -15.05
C LYS A 102 -12.09 30.18 -14.36
N GLY A 103 -10.93 30.57 -13.85
CA GLY A 103 -10.75 31.85 -13.16
C GLY A 103 -11.20 31.85 -11.71
N ALA A 104 -11.62 30.72 -11.14
CA ALA A 104 -11.64 30.58 -9.69
C ALA A 104 -10.20 30.78 -9.19
N ALA A 105 -10.01 31.81 -8.36
CA ALA A 105 -8.75 32.02 -7.67
C ALA A 105 -8.35 30.69 -7.02
N ALA A 106 -7.08 30.31 -7.17
CA ALA A 106 -6.51 29.15 -6.52
C ALA A 106 -6.52 29.33 -4.99
N GLY A 107 -7.70 29.26 -4.41
CA GLY A 107 -7.99 29.34 -2.98
C GLY A 107 -8.58 28.02 -2.53
N GLU A 108 -8.01 26.92 -3.02
CA GLU A 108 -8.03 25.58 -2.47
C GLU A 108 -7.19 24.76 -3.42
N THR A 109 -5.88 24.99 -3.34
CA THR A 109 -4.95 23.90 -3.56
C THR A 109 -5.29 22.85 -2.52
N THR A 110 -6.27 21.99 -2.82
CA THR A 110 -6.15 20.58 -2.44
C THR A 110 -4.99 20.02 -3.29
N GLN A 111 -3.78 20.52 -3.01
CA GLN A 111 -2.68 19.63 -2.73
C GLN A 111 -3.29 18.53 -1.86
N LEU A 112 -2.88 17.29 -2.09
CA LEU A 112 -3.05 16.18 -1.17
C LEU A 112 -3.23 16.68 0.27
N PRO A 113 -3.85 15.92 1.18
CA PRO A 113 -3.29 15.94 2.51
C PRO A 113 -1.79 15.54 2.37
N SER A 114 -0.90 16.49 2.05
CA SER A 114 0.28 16.77 2.85
C SER A 114 -0.29 16.78 4.24
N ARG A 115 -0.31 15.57 4.78
CA ARG A 115 -0.75 15.20 6.11
C ARG A 115 -0.27 16.31 7.02
N SER A 116 -1.17 17.26 7.25
CA SER A 116 -1.03 18.34 8.22
C SER A 116 -1.67 17.87 9.53
N SER A 117 -1.74 16.55 9.73
CA SER A 117 -1.33 16.01 11.02
C SER A 117 0.12 16.44 11.22
N ASN A 118 0.50 16.91 12.40
CA ASN A 118 1.89 16.88 12.85
C ASN A 118 2.52 15.53 12.51
N ILE A 119 3.07 15.34 11.31
CA ILE A 119 3.84 14.15 10.98
C ILE A 119 5.18 14.47 11.61
N ALA A 120 5.32 14.02 12.83
CA ALA A 120 6.60 13.93 13.47
C ALA A 120 7.63 13.40 12.44
N ILE A 121 8.68 14.18 12.22
CA ILE A 121 9.70 13.95 11.21
C ILE A 121 10.48 12.70 11.60
N ASN A 122 10.55 11.71 10.71
CA ASN A 122 11.24 10.47 11.00
C ASN A 122 12.76 10.65 10.84
N LEU A 123 13.50 10.56 11.94
CA LEU A 123 14.96 10.78 11.94
C LEU A 123 15.73 9.80 11.05
N ASN A 124 15.23 8.59 10.88
CA ASN A 124 15.90 7.53 10.11
C ASN A 124 15.73 7.70 8.59
N THR A 125 14.65 8.36 8.15
CA THR A 125 14.33 8.52 6.72
C THR A 125 14.35 9.96 6.25
N ALA A 126 14.33 10.94 7.15
CA ALA A 126 14.25 12.35 6.80
C ALA A 126 15.50 12.81 6.04
N THR A 127 15.29 13.70 5.08
CA THR A 127 16.34 14.43 4.37
C THR A 127 16.88 15.57 5.23
N ALA A 128 18.06 16.10 4.89
CA ALA A 128 18.63 17.26 5.60
C ALA A 128 17.66 18.46 5.56
N GLN A 129 17.01 18.68 4.42
CA GLN A 129 16.04 19.76 4.22
C GLN A 129 14.79 19.60 5.09
N GLU A 130 14.33 18.36 5.30
CA GLU A 130 13.21 18.09 6.20
C GLU A 130 13.61 18.33 7.66
N LEU A 131 14.82 17.93 8.07
CA LEU A 131 15.34 18.15 9.43
C LEU A 131 15.53 19.64 9.75
N GLU A 132 15.87 20.47 8.76
CA GLU A 132 15.97 21.93 8.91
C GLU A 132 14.63 22.61 9.25
N THR A 133 13.50 21.96 9.02
CA THR A 133 12.20 22.50 9.43
C THR A 133 11.98 22.44 10.95
N LEU A 134 12.82 21.67 11.68
CA LEU A 134 12.75 21.55 13.13
C LEU A 134 13.25 22.81 13.84
N PRO A 135 12.57 23.25 14.92
CA PRO A 135 12.93 24.48 15.61
C PRO A 135 14.30 24.39 16.29
N GLY A 136 15.30 25.10 15.74
CA GLY A 136 16.66 25.15 16.27
C GLY A 136 17.64 24.16 15.62
N ILE A 137 17.19 23.45 14.58
CA ILE A 137 18.02 22.68 13.66
C ILE A 137 18.23 23.53 12.40
N GLY A 138 19.48 23.81 12.08
CA GLY A 138 19.85 24.44 10.81
C GLY A 138 20.71 23.48 9.98
N GLU A 139 21.09 23.91 8.77
CA GLU A 139 21.86 23.14 7.78
C GLU A 139 23.01 22.31 8.37
N VAL A 140 23.81 22.92 9.26
CA VAL A 140 24.96 22.26 9.91
C VAL A 140 24.52 21.08 10.78
N LYS A 141 23.48 21.26 11.60
CA LYS A 141 22.98 20.23 12.51
C LYS A 141 22.21 19.14 11.76
N ALA A 142 21.42 19.53 10.78
CA ALA A 142 20.71 18.59 9.91
C ALA A 142 21.70 17.66 9.18
N SER A 143 22.77 18.22 8.62
CA SER A 143 23.84 17.46 7.98
C SER A 143 24.54 16.51 8.97
N GLN A 144 24.76 16.93 10.21
CA GLN A 144 25.36 16.08 11.24
C GLN A 144 24.47 14.90 11.64
N ILE A 145 23.15 15.08 11.71
CA ILE A 145 22.20 13.98 11.99
C ILE A 145 22.26 12.93 10.86
N VAL A 146 22.30 13.38 9.60
CA VAL A 146 22.41 12.49 8.44
C VAL A 146 23.75 11.76 8.43
N ALA A 147 24.86 12.46 8.66
CA ALA A 147 26.19 11.86 8.73
C ALA A 147 26.28 10.83 9.87
N TYR A 148 25.72 11.13 11.05
CA TYR A 148 25.74 10.23 12.19
C TYR A 148 25.02 8.92 11.89
N ARG A 149 23.84 8.95 11.26
CA ARG A 149 23.12 7.71 10.91
C ARG A 149 23.79 6.90 9.82
N GLU A 150 24.52 7.55 8.91
CA GLU A 150 25.29 6.87 7.86
C GLU A 150 26.53 6.19 8.43
N GLU A 151 27.17 6.80 9.43
CA GLU A 151 28.41 6.29 10.03
C GLU A 151 28.15 5.28 11.17
N HIS A 152 27.14 5.51 12.00
CA HIS A 152 26.88 4.74 13.23
C HIS A 152 25.61 3.87 13.15
N GLY A 153 24.84 4.00 12.06
CA GLY A 153 23.60 3.27 11.85
C GLY A 153 22.35 4.04 12.28
N LEU A 154 21.18 3.46 12.02
CA LEU A 154 19.89 4.07 12.31
C LEU A 154 19.70 4.34 13.81
N PHE A 155 19.01 5.44 14.14
CA PHE A 155 18.63 5.78 15.50
C PHE A 155 17.59 4.78 16.03
N MET A 156 17.82 4.24 17.22
CA MET A 156 16.96 3.25 17.87
C MET A 156 16.05 3.89 18.90
N ASN A 157 16.51 4.98 19.53
CA ASN A 157 15.75 5.78 20.47
C ASN A 157 16.00 7.28 20.22
N LEU A 158 15.12 8.15 20.72
CA LEU A 158 15.24 9.59 20.51
C LEU A 158 16.44 10.19 21.25
N ASP A 159 16.89 9.54 22.33
CA ASP A 159 18.00 10.00 23.15
C ASP A 159 19.35 9.78 22.44
N ASP A 160 19.41 8.91 21.42
CA ASP A 160 20.57 8.69 20.56
C ASP A 160 20.99 9.99 19.83
N LEU A 161 20.07 10.94 19.64
CA LEU A 161 20.38 12.27 19.11
C LEU A 161 21.37 13.06 19.99
N LEU A 162 21.49 12.73 21.29
CA LEU A 162 22.47 13.36 22.18
C LEU A 162 23.92 12.98 21.86
N ASN A 163 24.11 11.90 21.09
CA ASN A 163 25.43 11.50 20.60
C ASN A 163 25.84 12.29 19.34
N VAL A 164 24.91 13.05 18.74
CA VAL A 164 25.19 13.89 17.57
C VAL A 164 25.83 15.21 18.04
N PRO A 165 27.01 15.58 17.52
CA PRO A 165 27.66 16.84 17.88
C PRO A 165 26.72 18.03 17.63
N GLY A 166 26.55 18.91 18.63
CA GLY A 166 25.73 20.12 18.48
C GLY A 166 24.23 19.95 18.79
N ILE A 167 23.80 18.74 19.19
CA ILE A 167 22.45 18.49 19.73
C ILE A 167 22.55 18.29 21.25
N GLY A 168 21.98 19.22 21.99
CA GLY A 168 21.90 19.15 23.46
C GLY A 168 20.52 18.70 23.95
N PRO A 169 20.39 18.37 25.25
CA PRO A 169 19.13 17.94 25.85
C PRO A 169 18.02 18.98 25.73
N GLU A 170 18.36 20.27 25.84
CA GLU A 170 17.40 21.38 25.69
C GLU A 170 16.80 21.45 24.28
N LEU A 171 17.62 21.18 23.25
CA LEU A 171 17.17 21.15 21.87
C LEU A 171 16.30 19.93 21.63
N LEU A 172 16.72 18.77 22.14
CA LEU A 172 15.99 17.50 22.02
C LEU A 172 14.58 17.61 22.60
N GLU A 173 14.42 18.17 23.81
CA GLU A 173 13.09 18.37 24.42
C GLU A 173 12.17 19.23 23.56
N LYS A 174 12.73 20.26 22.91
CA LYS A 174 11.99 21.18 22.05
C LYS A 174 11.52 20.54 20.75
N ILE A 175 12.34 19.65 20.16
CA ILE A 175 12.02 18.98 18.89
C ILE A 175 11.32 17.64 19.11
N ARG A 176 11.33 17.07 20.33
CA ARG A 176 10.69 15.80 20.68
C ARG A 176 9.25 15.63 20.17
N PRO A 177 8.36 16.64 20.27
CA PRO A 177 6.98 16.49 19.75
C PRO A 177 6.90 16.49 18.22
N GLU A 178 7.96 16.94 17.53
CA GLU A 178 8.03 17.10 16.07
C GLU A 178 8.84 15.98 15.39
N ILE A 179 9.31 14.97 16.13
CA ILE A 179 10.17 13.89 15.59
C ILE A 179 9.67 12.51 16.00
N THR A 180 9.90 11.52 15.14
CA THR A 180 9.54 10.11 15.37
C THR A 180 10.65 9.18 14.93
N LEU A 181 10.55 7.94 15.39
CA LEU A 181 11.34 6.82 14.93
C LEU A 181 10.38 5.80 14.32
N SER A 182 10.42 5.65 13.02
CA SER A 182 9.75 4.54 12.34
C SER A 182 10.78 3.79 11.51
N ASN A 183 10.74 2.48 11.63
CA ASN A 183 11.68 1.55 11.02
C ASN A 183 11.22 1.15 9.61
#